data_AF-A0A6A4QGD7-F1
#
_entry.id   AF-A0A6A4QGD7-F1
#
_cell.length_a   1.000
_cell.length_b   1.000
_cell.length_c   1.000
_cell.angle_alpha   90.00
_cell.angle_beta   90.00
_cell.angle_gamma   90.00
#
_symmetry.space_group_name_H-M   'P 1'
#
loop_
_entity.id
_entity.type
_entity.pdbx_description
1 polymer ?
#
loop_
_entity_poly.entity_id
_entity_poly.type
_entity_poly.pdbx_seq_one_letter_code
_entity_poly.pdbx_strand_id
1 'polypeptide(L)'
;METISLSKFKHAFVFLTLCFVPHLVHSNVTYDRKAILINGQRRILFSGSIHYPRSTPDMWKDLVYKAKEGGLDVIETYVFWNVHEPSPGNYNFEGRYDLVRFVKTIQKAGLYAHLRIGPYVCAEWNFGGFPVWLKYVPGISFRTDNKPFKRAMQGFTEKVVGMMKSEHLYESQGGPIILSQGTRLSGRVMLFTLLQVSSNPGNNPCTSYILRLSLNESFVH
;
A
#
# COMPACT_ATOMS: atom_id res chain seq x y z
N MET A 1 -15.36 -53.22 36.32
CA MET A 1 -15.04 -51.79 36.22
C MET A 1 -13.63 -51.69 35.69
N GLU A 2 -13.48 -51.46 34.39
CA GLU A 2 -12.16 -51.37 33.75
C GLU A 2 -11.50 -50.04 34.07
N THR A 3 -10.28 -50.10 34.60
CA THR A 3 -9.43 -48.95 34.90
C THR A 3 -8.91 -48.34 33.61
N ILE A 4 -9.51 -47.22 33.19
CA ILE A 4 -9.02 -46.42 32.06
C ILE A 4 -7.66 -45.82 32.45
N SER A 5 -6.60 -46.34 31.80
CA SER A 5 -5.21 -45.95 32.03
C SER A 5 -4.98 -44.45 31.80
N LEU A 6 -4.51 -43.75 32.86
CA LEU A 6 -4.10 -42.35 32.87
C LEU A 6 -3.03 -41.99 31.81
N SER A 7 -2.36 -42.98 31.20
CA SER A 7 -1.34 -42.70 30.18
C SER A 7 -1.95 -42.22 28.86
N LYS A 8 -3.15 -42.67 28.49
CA LYS A 8 -3.80 -42.30 27.22
C LYS A 8 -4.19 -40.81 27.18
N PHE A 9 -4.53 -40.24 28.34
CA PHE A 9 -4.92 -38.82 28.45
C PHE A 9 -3.72 -37.86 28.31
N LYS A 10 -2.53 -38.26 28.76
CA LYS A 10 -1.31 -37.45 28.60
C LYS A 10 -0.85 -37.37 27.15
N HIS A 11 -0.99 -38.46 26.39
CA HIS A 11 -0.59 -38.49 24.97
C HIS A 11 -1.56 -37.67 24.09
N ALA A 12 -2.87 -37.70 24.41
CA ALA A 12 -3.85 -36.88 23.70
C ALA A 12 -3.64 -35.37 23.93
N PHE A 13 -3.24 -34.97 25.13
CA PHE A 13 -2.97 -33.56 25.44
C PHE A 13 -1.68 -33.04 24.76
N VAL A 14 -0.63 -33.87 24.69
CA VAL A 14 0.63 -33.52 24.00
C VAL A 14 0.43 -33.37 22.49
N PHE A 15 -0.41 -34.20 21.87
CA PHE A 15 -0.72 -34.10 20.43
C PHE A 15 -1.53 -32.85 20.08
N LEU A 16 -2.43 -32.40 20.97
CA LEU A 16 -3.25 -31.21 20.74
C LEU A 16 -2.45 -29.90 20.85
N THR A 17 -1.40 -29.86 21.69
CA THR A 17 -0.52 -28.70 21.82
C THR A 17 0.49 -28.53 20.69
N LEU A 18 0.77 -29.57 19.90
CA LEU A 18 1.73 -29.52 18.78
C LEU A 18 1.17 -28.89 17.50
N CYS A 19 -0.14 -28.63 17.43
CA CYS A 19 -0.79 -28.03 16.24
C CYS A 19 -0.95 -26.51 16.31
N PHE A 20 -0.64 -25.87 17.44
CA PHE A 20 -0.64 -24.41 17.59
C PHE A 20 0.80 -23.87 17.61
N VAL A 21 1.57 -24.19 16.58
CA VAL A 21 2.72 -23.33 16.26
C VAL A 21 2.13 -22.10 15.58
N PRO A 22 2.15 -20.89 16.19
CA PRO A 22 1.81 -19.70 15.45
C PRO A 22 2.83 -19.61 14.31
N HIS A 23 2.39 -19.87 13.08
CA HIS A 23 3.17 -19.50 11.92
C HIS A 23 3.33 -17.99 12.02
N LEU A 24 4.52 -17.53 12.41
CA LEU A 24 4.99 -16.19 12.13
C LEU A 24 4.99 -16.08 10.61
N VAL A 25 3.86 -15.65 10.04
CA VAL A 25 3.77 -15.28 8.63
C VAL A 25 4.63 -14.04 8.51
N HIS A 26 5.88 -14.24 8.11
CA HIS A 26 6.77 -13.16 7.75
C HIS A 26 6.30 -12.62 6.40
N SER A 27 5.34 -11.70 6.46
CA SER A 27 4.85 -10.97 5.31
C SER A 27 5.97 -10.08 4.77
N ASN A 28 6.48 -10.41 3.58
CA ASN A 28 7.56 -9.65 2.97
C ASN A 28 7.42 -9.63 1.45
N VAL A 29 7.32 -8.42 0.90
CA VAL A 29 7.39 -8.17 -0.55
C VAL A 29 8.80 -7.72 -0.92
N THR A 30 9.46 -8.53 -1.74
CA THR A 30 10.79 -8.23 -2.29
C THR A 30 10.77 -8.45 -3.80
N TYR A 31 11.92 -8.29 -4.47
CA TYR A 31 12.04 -8.51 -5.90
C TYR A 31 13.44 -9.00 -6.25
N ASP A 32 13.54 -9.70 -7.36
CA ASP A 32 14.81 -10.01 -7.98
C ASP A 32 14.79 -9.65 -9.48
N ARG A 33 15.80 -10.09 -10.22
CA ARG A 33 15.91 -9.81 -11.66
C ARG A 33 14.77 -10.41 -12.51
N LYS A 34 13.98 -11.34 -11.97
CA LYS A 34 12.97 -12.09 -12.72
C LYS A 34 11.55 -11.73 -12.30
N ALA A 35 11.30 -11.52 -11.01
CA ALA A 35 9.94 -11.33 -10.51
C ALA A 35 9.88 -10.60 -9.16
N ILE A 36 8.65 -10.22 -8.79
CA ILE A 36 8.29 -9.88 -7.42
C ILE A 36 8.19 -11.18 -6.62
N LEU A 37 8.71 -11.15 -5.40
CA LEU A 37 8.58 -12.22 -4.43
C LEU A 37 7.62 -11.76 -3.34
N ILE A 38 6.56 -12.52 -3.10
CA ILE A 38 5.67 -12.34 -1.96
C ILE A 38 5.87 -13.55 -1.05
N ASN A 39 6.27 -13.31 0.19
CA ASN A 39 6.53 -14.35 1.18
C ASN A 39 7.57 -15.38 0.69
N GLY A 40 8.61 -14.87 0.02
CA GLY A 40 9.71 -15.67 -0.53
C GLY A 40 9.38 -16.42 -1.83
N GLN A 41 8.14 -16.36 -2.32
CA GLN A 41 7.73 -17.03 -3.55
C GLN A 41 7.67 -16.04 -4.71
N ARG A 42 8.33 -16.35 -5.83
CA ARG A 42 8.19 -15.58 -7.07
C ARG A 42 6.75 -15.68 -7.59
N ARG A 43 6.15 -14.55 -7.94
CA ARG A 43 4.79 -14.47 -8.47
C ARG A 43 4.80 -13.72 -9.80
N ILE A 44 4.07 -14.26 -10.78
CA ILE A 44 3.58 -13.49 -11.92
C ILE A 44 2.20 -12.99 -11.48
N LEU A 45 2.01 -11.67 -11.49
CA LEU A 45 0.82 -11.04 -10.94
C LEU A 45 -0.01 -10.44 -12.08
N PHE A 46 -1.28 -10.83 -12.17
CA PHE A 46 -2.23 -10.21 -13.08
C PHE A 46 -2.95 -9.07 -12.36
N SER A 47 -2.78 -7.84 -12.88
CA SER A 47 -3.33 -6.63 -12.28
C SER A 47 -4.42 -6.02 -13.15
N GLY A 48 -5.50 -5.53 -12.53
CA GLY A 48 -6.55 -4.76 -13.19
C GLY A 48 -6.86 -3.48 -12.43
N SER A 49 -7.17 -2.40 -13.16
CA SER A 49 -7.43 -1.09 -12.55
C SER A 49 -8.90 -0.90 -12.19
N ILE A 50 -9.18 -0.54 -10.94
CA ILE A 50 -10.52 -0.12 -10.47
C ILE A 50 -10.35 1.17 -9.67
N HIS A 51 -10.86 2.28 -10.19
CA HIS A 51 -10.78 3.57 -9.51
C HIS A 51 -12.01 3.77 -8.61
N TYR A 52 -11.79 3.70 -7.29
CA TYR A 52 -12.87 3.80 -6.29
C TYR A 52 -13.83 4.99 -6.48
N PRO A 53 -13.38 6.22 -6.88
CA PRO A 53 -14.32 7.34 -7.02
C PRO A 53 -15.23 7.25 -8.26
N ARG A 54 -14.93 6.35 -9.20
CA ARG A 54 -15.71 6.13 -10.43
C ARG A 54 -16.87 5.16 -10.24
N SER A 55 -17.02 4.60 -9.05
CA SER A 55 -18.13 3.72 -8.66
C SER A 55 -18.59 4.08 -7.25
N THR A 56 -19.74 3.55 -6.83
CA THR A 56 -20.24 3.77 -5.47
C THR A 56 -19.69 2.74 -4.49
N PRO A 57 -19.65 3.03 -3.18
CA PRO A 57 -19.21 2.07 -2.16
C PRO A 57 -19.92 0.72 -2.20
N ASP A 58 -21.19 0.71 -2.61
CA ASP A 58 -22.00 -0.52 -2.70
C ASP A 58 -21.59 -1.39 -3.90
N MET A 59 -21.07 -0.77 -4.97
CA MET A 59 -20.58 -1.48 -6.15
C MET A 59 -19.19 -2.09 -5.95
N TRP A 60 -18.36 -1.55 -5.06
CA TRP A 60 -16.95 -1.96 -4.94
C TRP A 60 -16.79 -3.45 -4.67
N LYS A 61 -17.63 -4.02 -3.80
CA LYS A 61 -17.57 -5.45 -3.51
C LYS A 61 -17.77 -6.27 -4.79
N ASP A 62 -18.87 -6.03 -5.51
CA ASP A 62 -19.19 -6.74 -6.75
C ASP A 62 -18.08 -6.60 -7.81
N LEU A 63 -17.57 -5.38 -8.01
CA LEU A 63 -16.49 -5.12 -8.96
C LEU A 63 -15.19 -5.88 -8.61
N VAL A 64 -14.79 -5.86 -7.34
CA VAL A 64 -13.59 -6.56 -6.86
C VAL A 64 -13.75 -8.08 -6.95
N TYR A 65 -14.94 -8.61 -6.64
CA TYR A 65 -15.21 -10.05 -6.77
C TYR A 65 -15.20 -10.50 -8.24
N LYS A 66 -15.81 -9.74 -9.15
CA LYS A 66 -15.75 -10.03 -10.59
C LYS A 66 -14.32 -10.00 -11.12
N ALA A 67 -13.50 -9.06 -10.65
CA ALA A 67 -12.08 -9.01 -10.98
C ALA A 67 -11.33 -10.27 -10.50
N LYS A 68 -11.63 -10.74 -9.28
CA LYS A 68 -11.10 -12.01 -8.76
C LYS A 68 -11.52 -13.21 -9.60
N GLU A 69 -12.80 -13.31 -9.94
CA GLU A 69 -13.34 -14.39 -10.79
C GLU A 69 -12.75 -14.35 -12.21
N GLY A 70 -12.41 -13.15 -12.70
CA GLY A 70 -11.66 -12.93 -13.93
C GLY A 70 -10.18 -13.32 -13.86
N GLY A 71 -9.69 -13.82 -12.72
CA GLY A 71 -8.32 -14.32 -12.55
C GLY A 71 -7.29 -13.25 -12.22
N LEU A 72 -7.71 -12.06 -11.77
CA LEU A 72 -6.77 -11.04 -11.30
C LEU A 72 -6.24 -11.38 -9.90
N ASP A 73 -4.94 -11.12 -9.68
CA ASP A 73 -4.27 -11.22 -8.38
C ASP A 73 -4.24 -9.88 -7.65
N VAL A 74 -4.22 -8.77 -8.41
CA VAL A 74 -3.98 -7.42 -7.90
C VAL A 74 -5.03 -6.45 -8.43
N ILE A 75 -5.57 -5.61 -7.55
CA ILE A 75 -6.33 -4.43 -7.94
C ILE A 75 -5.43 -3.20 -7.86
N GLU A 76 -5.34 -2.48 -8.97
CA GLU A 76 -4.64 -1.22 -9.07
C GLU A 76 -5.62 -0.04 -8.93
N THR A 77 -5.24 0.99 -8.17
CA THR A 77 -5.98 2.25 -8.15
C THR A 77 -5.06 3.44 -8.00
N TYR A 78 -5.40 4.53 -8.69
CA TYR A 78 -4.87 5.85 -8.36
C TYR A 78 -5.47 6.41 -7.09
N VAL A 79 -4.74 7.33 -6.44
CA VAL A 79 -5.26 8.20 -5.38
C VAL A 79 -5.48 9.61 -5.94
N PHE A 80 -6.68 10.15 -5.77
CA PHE A 80 -7.11 11.38 -6.43
C PHE A 80 -7.00 12.57 -5.47
N TRP A 81 -5.87 13.28 -5.50
CA TRP A 81 -5.59 14.35 -4.53
C TRP A 81 -6.67 15.45 -4.50
N ASN A 82 -7.12 15.92 -5.65
CA ASN A 82 -8.10 17.01 -5.74
C ASN A 82 -9.41 16.76 -4.98
N VAL A 83 -9.92 15.53 -4.96
CA VAL A 83 -11.14 15.19 -4.21
C VAL A 83 -10.85 14.92 -2.74
N HIS A 84 -9.64 14.47 -2.42
CA HIS A 84 -9.22 14.23 -1.06
C HIS A 84 -8.79 15.48 -0.33
N GLU A 85 -8.40 16.54 -1.02
CA GLU A 85 -8.03 17.83 -0.43
C GLU A 85 -8.66 18.98 -1.23
N PRO A 86 -9.99 19.19 -1.14
CA PRO A 86 -10.70 20.21 -1.90
C PRO A 86 -10.24 21.65 -1.57
N SER A 87 -9.76 21.87 -0.36
CA SER A 87 -9.10 23.11 0.08
C SER A 87 -7.86 22.77 0.93
N PRO A 88 -6.85 23.64 1.02
CA PRO A 88 -5.60 23.33 1.72
C PRO A 88 -5.85 22.85 3.16
N GLY A 89 -5.32 21.67 3.51
CA GLY A 89 -5.44 21.06 4.83
C GLY A 89 -6.80 20.47 5.18
N ASN A 90 -7.83 20.64 4.35
CA ASN A 90 -9.15 20.06 4.57
C ASN A 90 -9.28 18.76 3.77
N TYR A 91 -9.41 17.63 4.48
CA TYR A 91 -9.37 16.31 3.86
C TYR A 91 -10.74 15.64 3.80
N ASN A 92 -11.02 14.98 2.67
CA ASN A 92 -12.23 14.16 2.48
C ASN A 92 -11.86 12.71 2.14
N PHE A 93 -12.18 11.79 3.05
CA PHE A 93 -12.06 10.34 2.85
C PHE A 93 -13.38 9.62 3.13
N GLU A 94 -14.51 10.29 2.84
CA GLU A 94 -15.85 9.78 3.10
C GLU A 94 -16.56 9.29 1.83
N GLY A 95 -17.58 8.45 2.01
CA GLY A 95 -18.44 7.97 0.93
C GLY A 95 -17.64 7.30 -0.19
N ARG A 96 -17.81 7.77 -1.43
CA ARG A 96 -17.08 7.23 -2.60
C ARG A 96 -15.57 7.57 -2.61
N TYR A 97 -15.13 8.42 -1.69
CA TYR A 97 -13.72 8.79 -1.51
C TYR A 97 -13.08 8.06 -0.32
N ASP A 98 -13.78 7.09 0.29
CA ASP A 98 -13.21 6.27 1.35
C ASP A 98 -12.21 5.24 0.79
N LEU A 99 -10.97 5.70 0.62
CA LEU A 99 -9.85 4.90 0.12
C LEU A 99 -9.55 3.72 1.04
N VAL A 100 -9.62 3.91 2.36
CA VAL A 100 -9.33 2.86 3.35
C VAL A 100 -10.35 1.74 3.23
N ARG A 101 -11.64 2.06 3.17
CA ARG A 101 -12.71 1.07 2.98
C ARG A 101 -12.58 0.34 1.65
N PHE A 102 -12.19 1.03 0.58
CA PHE A 102 -11.94 0.39 -0.71
C PHE A 102 -10.79 -0.62 -0.63
N VAL A 103 -9.64 -0.25 -0.05
CA VAL A 103 -8.49 -1.16 0.10
C VAL A 103 -8.83 -2.34 1.02
N LYS A 104 -9.57 -2.11 2.11
CA LYS A 104 -10.09 -3.21 2.96
C LYS A 104 -11.05 -4.13 2.19
N THR A 105 -11.77 -3.63 1.20
CA THR A 105 -12.63 -4.45 0.34
C THR A 105 -11.80 -5.37 -0.56
N ILE A 106 -10.69 -4.86 -1.11
CA ILE A 106 -9.70 -5.68 -1.85
C ILE A 106 -9.13 -6.78 -0.94
N GLN A 107 -8.72 -6.43 0.29
CA GLN A 107 -8.21 -7.40 1.26
C GLN A 107 -9.23 -8.50 1.59
N LYS A 108 -10.49 -8.13 1.82
CA LYS A 108 -11.58 -9.09 2.11
C LYS A 108 -11.83 -10.06 0.96
N ALA A 109 -11.62 -9.63 -0.28
CA ALA A 109 -11.69 -10.51 -1.44
C ALA A 109 -10.47 -11.44 -1.56
N GLY A 110 -9.39 -11.20 -0.80
CA GLY A 110 -8.15 -11.97 -0.87
C GLY A 110 -7.28 -11.61 -2.08
N LEU A 111 -7.44 -10.40 -2.62
CA LEU A 111 -6.58 -9.84 -3.66
C LEU A 111 -5.52 -8.93 -3.03
N TYR A 112 -4.42 -8.72 -3.75
CA TYR A 112 -3.45 -7.68 -3.41
C TYR A 112 -3.86 -6.32 -3.99
N ALA A 113 -3.24 -5.26 -3.49
CA ALA A 113 -3.46 -3.89 -3.94
C ALA A 113 -2.15 -3.26 -4.44
N HIS A 114 -2.25 -2.53 -5.56
CA HIS A 114 -1.22 -1.62 -6.06
C HIS A 114 -1.73 -0.18 -5.98
N LEU A 115 -1.15 0.61 -5.06
CA LEU A 115 -1.61 1.96 -4.78
C LEU A 115 -0.77 3.01 -5.53
N ARG A 116 -1.37 3.69 -6.50
CA ARG A 116 -0.71 4.74 -7.29
C ARG A 116 -1.05 6.10 -6.69
N ILE A 117 -0.28 6.51 -5.67
CA ILE A 117 -0.58 7.67 -4.83
C ILE A 117 -0.58 8.99 -5.61
N GLY A 118 0.16 9.06 -6.72
CA GLY A 118 0.30 10.31 -7.48
C GLY A 118 1.46 11.16 -6.95
N PRO A 119 1.45 12.48 -7.16
CA PRO A 119 0.27 13.34 -7.05
C PRO A 119 -0.46 13.61 -8.37
N TYR A 120 0.22 13.41 -9.51
CA TYR A 120 -0.38 13.50 -10.83
C TYR A 120 -0.76 12.11 -11.30
N VAL A 121 -2.02 11.93 -11.68
CA VAL A 121 -2.55 10.63 -12.11
C VAL A 121 -2.89 10.60 -13.59
N CYS A 122 -2.98 11.78 -14.23
CA CYS A 122 -3.60 11.97 -15.54
C CYS A 122 -5.03 11.44 -15.53
N ALA A 123 -5.15 10.11 -15.71
CA ALA A 123 -6.32 9.27 -15.53
C ALA A 123 -7.59 9.84 -16.15
N GLU A 124 -7.49 10.71 -17.17
CA GLU A 124 -8.61 11.45 -17.75
C GLU A 124 -9.49 12.07 -16.65
N TRP A 125 -8.81 12.56 -15.60
CA TRP A 125 -9.42 13.11 -14.39
C TRP A 125 -9.22 14.61 -14.35
N ASN A 126 -10.16 15.31 -13.71
CA ASN A 126 -10.13 16.76 -13.65
C ASN A 126 -8.76 17.25 -13.12
N PHE A 127 -8.15 18.15 -13.89
CA PHE A 127 -6.82 18.71 -13.64
C PHE A 127 -5.71 17.68 -13.36
N GLY A 128 -5.85 16.47 -13.91
CA GLY A 128 -4.89 15.37 -13.74
C GLY A 128 -4.74 14.89 -12.30
N GLY A 129 -5.73 15.19 -11.45
CA GLY A 129 -5.71 14.87 -10.01
C GLY A 129 -5.21 15.99 -9.11
N PHE A 130 -4.66 17.09 -9.64
CA PHE A 130 -4.21 18.20 -8.80
C PHE A 130 -5.38 19.02 -8.24
N PRO A 131 -5.33 19.44 -6.96
CA PRO A 131 -6.27 20.41 -6.46
C PRO A 131 -6.11 21.77 -7.17
N VAL A 132 -7.22 22.43 -7.48
CA VAL A 132 -7.20 23.72 -8.18
C VAL A 132 -6.51 24.81 -7.35
N TRP A 133 -6.71 24.80 -6.02
CA TRP A 133 -6.05 25.74 -5.10
C TRP A 133 -4.53 25.70 -5.19
N LEU A 134 -3.96 24.55 -5.57
CA LEU A 134 -2.52 24.37 -5.66
C LEU A 134 -1.92 25.32 -6.69
N LYS A 135 -2.65 25.66 -7.76
CA LYS A 135 -2.22 26.61 -8.81
C LYS A 135 -1.95 28.02 -8.26
N TYR A 136 -2.60 28.39 -7.17
CA TYR A 136 -2.52 29.74 -6.59
C TYR A 136 -1.47 29.84 -5.48
N VAL A 137 -0.74 28.76 -5.20
CA VAL A 137 0.39 28.79 -4.26
C VAL A 137 1.52 29.66 -4.86
N PRO A 138 2.02 30.67 -4.13
CA PRO A 138 3.06 31.55 -4.64
C PRO A 138 4.31 30.80 -5.11
N GLY A 139 4.76 31.11 -6.33
CA GLY A 139 5.96 30.53 -6.92
C GLY A 139 5.84 29.05 -7.31
N ILE A 140 4.63 28.50 -7.41
CA ILE A 140 4.45 27.11 -7.80
C ILE A 140 4.66 26.89 -9.30
N SER A 141 5.32 25.79 -9.61
CA SER A 141 5.44 25.28 -10.97
C SER A 141 5.20 23.77 -10.91
N PHE A 142 4.23 23.29 -11.69
CA PHE A 142 3.86 21.89 -11.65
C PHE A 142 4.85 21.03 -12.42
N ARG A 143 5.07 19.83 -11.88
CA ARG A 143 5.86 18.77 -12.50
C ARG A 143 7.31 19.15 -12.84
N THR A 144 7.84 20.17 -12.17
CA THR A 144 9.23 20.62 -12.26
C THR A 144 9.93 20.44 -10.91
N ASP A 145 11.24 20.71 -10.86
CA ASP A 145 11.98 20.77 -9.59
C ASP A 145 11.65 22.06 -8.82
N ASN A 146 10.40 22.16 -8.35
CA ASN A 146 9.86 23.34 -7.69
C ASN A 146 9.64 23.08 -6.19
N LYS A 147 10.28 23.87 -5.32
CA LYS A 147 10.21 23.69 -3.85
C LYS A 147 8.78 23.74 -3.30
N PRO A 148 7.92 24.72 -3.64
CA PRO A 148 6.51 24.72 -3.24
C PRO A 148 5.76 23.45 -3.66
N PHE A 149 5.92 23.03 -4.92
CA PHE A 149 5.24 21.85 -5.44
C PHE A 149 5.70 20.55 -4.76
N LYS A 150 7.02 20.37 -4.56
CA LYS A 150 7.58 19.21 -3.85
C LYS A 150 7.05 19.11 -2.42
N ARG A 151 6.98 20.23 -1.69
CA ARG A 151 6.44 20.27 -0.32
C ARG A 151 4.97 19.86 -0.26
N ALA A 152 4.14 20.41 -1.14
CA ALA A 152 2.72 20.06 -1.19
C ALA A 152 2.53 18.57 -1.54
N MET A 153 3.24 18.09 -2.57
CA MET A 153 3.23 16.69 -2.98
C MET A 153 3.65 15.75 -1.85
N GLN A 154 4.73 16.10 -1.14
CA GLN A 154 5.24 15.32 -0.02
C GLN A 154 4.20 15.24 1.09
N GLY A 155 3.59 16.37 1.49
CA GLY A 155 2.58 16.39 2.55
C GLY A 155 1.38 15.49 2.24
N PHE A 156 0.85 15.55 1.01
CA PHE A 156 -0.25 14.66 0.60
C PHE A 156 0.17 13.19 0.58
N THR A 157 1.37 12.90 0.05
CA THR A 157 1.89 11.53 -0.01
C THR A 157 2.09 10.94 1.40
N GLU A 158 2.69 11.71 2.31
CA GLU A 158 2.88 11.31 3.71
C GLU A 158 1.56 11.09 4.42
N LYS A 159 0.55 11.94 4.18
CA LYS A 159 -0.82 11.74 4.71
C LYS A 159 -1.38 10.39 4.26
N VAL A 160 -1.36 10.09 2.97
CA VAL A 160 -1.90 8.84 2.42
C VAL A 160 -1.13 7.63 2.96
N VAL A 161 0.20 7.65 2.92
CA VAL A 161 1.03 6.57 3.47
C VAL A 161 0.79 6.38 4.96
N GLY A 162 0.70 7.47 5.72
CA GLY A 162 0.42 7.44 7.16
C GLY A 162 -0.91 6.77 7.49
N MET A 163 -1.97 7.12 6.75
CA MET A 163 -3.29 6.48 6.90
C MET A 163 -3.27 4.98 6.53
N MET A 164 -2.60 4.60 5.44
CA MET A 164 -2.50 3.19 5.07
C MET A 164 -1.73 2.39 6.13
N LYS A 165 -0.68 2.99 6.72
CA LYS A 165 0.10 2.38 7.80
C LYS A 165 -0.68 2.26 9.10
N SER A 166 -1.44 3.28 9.50
CA SER A 166 -2.24 3.24 10.74
C SER A 166 -3.32 2.17 10.68
N GLU A 167 -3.80 1.85 9.48
CA GLU A 167 -4.79 0.81 9.21
C GLU A 167 -4.17 -0.56 8.90
N HIS A 168 -2.86 -0.71 9.03
CA HIS A 168 -2.12 -1.95 8.75
C HIS A 168 -2.35 -2.51 7.34
N LEU A 169 -2.49 -1.63 6.34
CA LEU A 169 -2.86 -2.01 4.97
C LEU A 169 -1.66 -2.36 4.07
N TYR A 170 -0.43 -2.11 4.52
CA TYR A 170 0.76 -2.62 3.81
C TYR A 170 0.96 -4.10 4.07
N GLU A 171 1.45 -4.83 3.06
CA GLU A 171 1.64 -6.29 3.15
C GLU A 171 2.56 -6.68 4.31
N SER A 172 3.65 -5.95 4.52
CA SER A 172 4.52 -6.03 5.70
C SER A 172 3.82 -5.95 7.07
N GLN A 173 2.59 -5.41 7.12
CA GLN A 173 1.75 -5.30 8.32
C GLN A 173 0.56 -6.28 8.31
N GLY A 174 0.50 -7.19 7.33
CA GLY A 174 -0.61 -8.11 7.08
C GLY A 174 -1.70 -7.58 6.14
N GLY A 175 -1.48 -6.43 5.51
CA GLY A 175 -2.43 -5.79 4.60
C GLY A 175 -2.33 -6.23 3.14
N PRO A 176 -3.19 -5.74 2.24
CA PRO A 176 -3.16 -6.15 0.84
C PRO A 176 -2.15 -5.35 -0.02
N ILE A 177 -1.63 -4.20 0.44
CA ILE A 177 -0.82 -3.30 -0.40
C ILE A 177 0.60 -3.85 -0.56
N ILE A 178 0.92 -4.32 -1.76
CA ILE A 178 2.24 -4.87 -2.12
C ILE A 178 3.14 -3.87 -2.84
N LEU A 179 2.54 -2.87 -3.49
CA LEU A 179 3.25 -1.88 -4.29
C LEU A 179 2.65 -0.49 -4.05
N SER A 180 3.50 0.53 -4.05
CA SER A 180 3.06 1.92 -4.12
C SER A 180 3.87 2.69 -5.15
N GLN A 181 3.18 3.45 -5.99
CA GLN A 181 3.81 4.33 -6.97
C GLN A 181 3.68 5.80 -6.53
N GLY A 182 4.82 6.49 -6.45
CA GLY A 182 4.91 7.95 -6.32
C GLY A 182 5.63 8.56 -7.52
N THR A 183 5.35 9.82 -7.84
CA THR A 183 6.08 10.53 -8.91
C THR A 183 7.29 11.26 -8.34
N ARG A 184 8.48 11.05 -8.94
CA ARG A 184 9.68 11.88 -8.71
C ARG A 184 9.90 12.81 -9.90
N LEU A 185 10.15 14.09 -9.64
CA LEU A 185 10.14 15.16 -10.65
C LEU A 185 11.52 15.49 -11.23
N SER A 186 12.41 14.50 -11.29
CA SER A 186 13.80 14.67 -11.76
C SER A 186 14.01 14.12 -13.18
N GLY A 187 13.00 14.16 -14.05
CA GLY A 187 13.12 13.67 -15.43
C GLY A 187 13.25 12.14 -15.60
N ARG A 188 13.25 11.38 -14.49
CA ARG A 188 13.12 9.92 -14.47
C ARG A 188 11.89 9.57 -13.64
N VAL A 189 10.92 8.92 -14.28
CA VAL A 189 9.83 8.25 -13.55
C VAL A 189 10.49 7.28 -12.59
N MET A 190 10.33 7.49 -11.28
CA MET A 190 10.78 6.51 -10.31
C MET A 190 9.81 5.34 -10.38
N LEU A 191 10.26 4.31 -11.09
CA LEU A 191 9.63 3.02 -11.23
C LEU A 191 9.69 2.29 -9.88
N PHE A 192 8.52 1.86 -9.39
CA PHE A 192 8.28 1.05 -8.17
C PHE A 192 8.98 1.50 -6.88
N THR A 193 8.27 2.21 -6.00
CA THR A 193 8.65 2.18 -4.58
C THR A 193 8.03 0.93 -3.96
N LEU A 194 8.79 -0.16 -3.96
CA LEU A 194 8.55 -1.25 -3.00
C LEU A 194 8.82 -0.65 -1.62
N LEU A 195 7.75 -0.26 -0.92
CA LEU A 195 7.83 0.12 0.48
C LEU A 195 8.13 -1.16 1.28
N GLN A 196 9.41 -1.54 1.36
CA GLN A 196 9.86 -2.46 2.41
C GLN A 196 9.65 -1.77 3.76
N VAL A 197 8.60 -2.16 4.48
CA VAL A 197 8.58 -1.95 5.94
C VAL A 197 9.18 -3.21 6.54
N SER A 198 10.49 -3.23 6.71
CA SER A 198 11.17 -4.31 7.46
C SER A 198 11.22 -3.95 8.94
N SER A 199 10.67 -4.81 9.79
CA SER A 199 10.92 -4.83 11.24
C SER A 199 11.85 -5.99 11.56
N ASN A 200 13.05 -5.73 12.10
CA ASN A 200 13.85 -6.78 12.74
C ASN A 200 14.63 -6.25 13.96
N PRO A 201 14.49 -6.85 15.16
CA PRO A 201 15.32 -6.57 16.32
C PRO A 201 16.51 -7.54 16.36
N GLY A 202 17.72 -7.06 16.09
CA GLY A 202 18.92 -7.90 16.17
C GLY A 202 20.19 -7.12 15.90
N ASN A 203 21.01 -6.97 16.95
CA ASN A 203 22.29 -6.25 16.97
C ASN A 203 23.27 -6.69 15.87
N ASN A 204 23.67 -5.74 15.03
CA ASN A 204 24.98 -5.66 14.38
C ASN A 204 25.24 -4.19 13.99
N PRO A 205 26.46 -3.63 14.21
CA PRO A 205 26.69 -2.17 14.17
C PRO A 205 26.73 -1.56 12.75
N CYS A 206 26.22 -2.27 11.74
CA CYS A 206 26.21 -1.83 10.35
C CYS A 206 24.88 -2.13 9.64
N THR A 207 23.71 -2.02 10.28
CA THR A 207 22.42 -2.05 9.55
C THR A 207 21.30 -1.39 10.35
N SER A 208 20.85 -0.21 9.92
CA SER A 208 19.48 0.27 10.17
C SER A 208 19.14 1.36 9.16
N TYR A 209 18.45 0.99 8.08
CA TYR A 209 17.78 1.93 7.18
C TYR A 209 16.32 1.53 7.08
N ILE A 210 15.62 1.64 8.22
CA ILE A 210 14.18 1.77 8.24
C ILE A 210 13.87 3.21 7.77
N LEU A 211 13.15 3.35 6.66
CA LEU A 211 12.65 4.62 6.10
C LEU A 211 13.71 5.67 5.73
N ARG A 212 14.36 5.49 4.57
CA ARG A 212 14.85 6.63 3.79
C ARG A 212 13.98 6.82 2.56
N LEU A 213 12.82 7.46 2.76
CA LEU A 213 12.35 8.43 1.75
C LEU A 213 13.54 9.39 1.59
N SER A 214 14.27 9.27 0.47
CA SER A 214 15.40 10.15 0.16
C SER A 214 14.86 11.56 -0.08
N LEU A 215 14.68 12.27 1.03
CA LEU A 215 14.68 13.72 1.15
C LEU A 215 16.00 14.05 1.86
N ASN A 216 16.85 14.80 1.15
CA ASN A 216 18.24 15.20 1.46
C ASN A 216 19.26 14.03 1.42
N GLU A 217 20.39 14.07 0.71
CA GLU A 217 21.22 15.15 0.21
C GLU A 217 22.18 14.59 -0.87
N SER A 218 22.34 15.27 -2.01
CA SER A 218 23.52 15.16 -2.89
C SER A 218 23.67 16.51 -3.60
N PHE A 219 24.05 17.52 -2.82
CA PHE A 219 24.92 18.58 -3.33
C PHE A 219 26.35 18.09 -3.12
N VAL A 220 27.17 18.23 -4.16
CA VAL A 220 28.60 18.56 -4.19
C VAL A 220 29.21 17.89 -5.43
N HIS A 221 29.54 18.78 -6.38
CA HIS A 221 30.26 18.66 -7.65
C HIS A 221 29.62 17.90 -8.83
#